data_AF-X1CH46-F1
#
_entry.id   AF-X1CH46-F1
#
_cell.length_a   1.000
_cell.length_b   1.000
_cell.length_c   1.000
_cell.angle_alpha   90.00
_cell.angle_beta   90.00
_cell.angle_gamma   90.00
#
_symmetry.space_group_name_H-M   'P 1'
#
loop_
_entity.id
_entity.type
_entity.pdbx_description
1 polymer ?
#
loop_
_entity_poly.entity_id
_entity_poly.type
_entity_poly.pdbx_seq_one_letter_code
_entity_poly.pdbx_strand_id
1 'polypeptide(L)'
;WLSSDEHSKMTGSPATVSANVGEEFEAWEGYIRGMNMELEFPRRILQRWRTSEFGNSEEDSLLEILFEVEEGGTRVTIRHSELPDHGMQYRQGWIDAYFTPMKAYFLEKSEGGAR
;
A
#
# COMPACT_ATOMS: atom_id res chain seq x y z
N TRP A 1 -0.69 -5.34 -4.97
CA TRP A 1 -0.90 -4.91 -3.57
C TRP A 1 -0.94 -6.08 -2.59
N LEU A 2 -1.92 -7.00 -2.67
CA LEU A 2 -2.10 -8.13 -1.72
C LEU A 2 -1.37 -9.43 -2.11
N SER A 3 -0.32 -9.34 -2.92
CA SER A 3 0.56 -10.47 -3.25
C SER A 3 1.97 -10.07 -2.85
N SER A 4 2.63 -10.87 -1.99
CA SER A 4 3.96 -10.54 -1.46
C SER A 4 4.98 -10.37 -2.58
N ASP A 5 4.95 -11.27 -3.56
CA ASP A 5 5.84 -11.25 -4.71
C ASP A 5 5.62 -10.01 -5.58
N GLU A 6 4.37 -9.73 -5.97
CA GLU A 6 4.04 -8.56 -6.80
C GLU A 6 4.23 -7.25 -6.05
N HIS A 7 3.93 -7.19 -4.75
CA HIS A 7 4.16 -6.01 -3.92
C HIS A 7 5.65 -5.71 -3.81
N SER A 8 6.46 -6.74 -3.52
CA SER A 8 7.91 -6.57 -3.38
C SER A 8 8.57 -6.13 -4.67
N LYS A 9 8.15 -6.71 -5.81
CA LYS A 9 8.64 -6.31 -7.14
C LYS A 9 8.24 -4.86 -7.47
N MET A 10 7.00 -4.49 -7.14
CA MET A 10 6.47 -3.16 -7.42
C MET A 10 7.12 -2.07 -6.56
N THR A 11 7.39 -2.29 -5.27
CA THR A 11 8.05 -1.29 -4.40
C THR A 11 9.57 -1.33 -4.48
N GLY A 12 10.15 -2.45 -4.91
CA GLY A 12 11.59 -2.69 -4.85
C GLY A 12 12.12 -3.07 -3.46
N SER A 13 11.24 -3.38 -2.50
CA SER A 13 11.60 -3.80 -1.15
C SER A 13 10.74 -4.99 -0.69
N PRO A 14 11.30 -5.97 0.05
CA PRO A 14 10.54 -7.13 0.53
C PRO A 14 9.28 -6.72 1.30
N ALA A 15 8.19 -7.44 1.02
CA ALA A 15 6.92 -7.32 1.71
C ALA A 15 6.32 -8.70 1.98
N THR A 16 5.71 -8.85 3.15
CA THR A 16 4.91 -10.02 3.51
C THR A 16 3.47 -9.56 3.66
N VAL A 17 2.58 -9.99 2.76
CA VAL A 17 1.18 -9.56 2.77
C VAL A 17 0.24 -10.76 2.70
N SER A 18 -0.99 -10.56 3.14
CA SER A 18 -2.08 -11.53 3.04
C SER A 18 -3.26 -10.93 2.28
N ALA A 19 -4.03 -11.78 1.60
CA ALA A 19 -5.27 -11.43 0.93
C ALA A 19 -6.52 -11.83 1.75
N ASN A 20 -6.35 -12.04 3.06
CA ASN A 20 -7.43 -12.39 3.98
C ASN A 20 -7.66 -11.26 4.99
N VAL A 21 -8.92 -11.07 5.40
CA VAL A 21 -9.30 -10.16 6.49
C VAL A 21 -8.83 -10.72 7.83
N GLY A 22 -8.36 -9.84 8.71
CA GLY A 22 -7.82 -10.17 10.04
C GLY A 22 -6.34 -10.59 10.03
N GLU A 23 -5.76 -10.81 8.86
CA GLU A 23 -4.34 -11.15 8.73
C GLU A 23 -3.45 -9.91 8.69
N GLU A 24 -2.23 -10.08 9.18
CA GLU A 24 -1.21 -9.04 9.23
C GLU A 24 -0.50 -8.85 7.89
N PHE A 25 0.12 -7.70 7.74
CA PHE A 25 1.06 -7.43 6.66
C PHE A 25 2.26 -6.62 7.17
N GLU A 26 3.36 -6.73 6.43
CA GLU A 26 4.59 -6.02 6.63
C GLU A 26 5.14 -5.55 5.28
N ALA A 27 5.70 -4.35 5.23
CA ALA A 27 6.38 -3.82 4.05
C ALA A 27 7.60 -2.98 4.47
N TRP A 28 8.51 -2.78 3.53
CA TRP A 28 9.72 -1.99 3.74
C TRP A 28 10.59 -2.54 4.89
N GLU A 29 10.81 -3.86 4.88
CA GLU A 29 11.68 -4.56 5.84
C GLU A 29 11.30 -4.30 7.31
N GLY A 30 10.01 -4.41 7.63
CA GLY A 30 9.50 -4.19 9.00
C GLY A 30 9.23 -2.74 9.35
N TYR A 31 9.57 -1.78 8.48
CA TYR A 31 9.28 -0.37 8.73
C TYR A 31 7.77 -0.11 8.79
N ILE A 32 6.99 -0.73 7.90
CA ILE A 32 5.53 -0.64 7.85
C ILE A 32 4.92 -1.96 8.30
N ARG A 33 3.93 -1.90 9.18
CA ARG A 33 3.13 -3.06 9.59
C ARG A 33 1.67 -2.71 9.81
N GLY A 34 0.80 -3.70 9.78
CA GLY A 34 -0.61 -3.50 10.01
C GLY A 34 -1.45 -4.76 9.83
N MET A 35 -2.77 -4.58 9.76
CA MET A 35 -3.75 -5.65 9.62
C MET A 35 -4.84 -5.30 8.61
N ASN A 36 -5.25 -6.29 7.81
CA ASN A 36 -6.37 -6.14 6.88
C ASN A 36 -7.71 -6.12 7.63
N MET A 37 -8.43 -5.00 7.53
CA MET A 37 -9.74 -4.83 8.18
C MET A 37 -10.89 -5.21 7.25
N GLU A 38 -10.85 -4.74 6.00
CA GLU A 38 -11.86 -5.05 4.97
C GLU A 38 -11.19 -5.20 3.61
N LEU A 39 -11.60 -6.22 2.85
CA LEU A 39 -11.10 -6.47 1.50
C LEU A 39 -12.29 -6.65 0.56
N GLU A 40 -12.51 -5.68 -0.33
CA GLU A 40 -13.56 -5.72 -1.35
C GLU A 40 -12.90 -5.83 -2.73
N PHE A 41 -12.53 -7.04 -3.14
CA PHE A 41 -11.81 -7.22 -4.40
C PHE A 41 -12.70 -6.95 -5.64
N PRO A 42 -12.20 -6.24 -6.68
CA PRO A 42 -10.88 -5.59 -6.81
C PRO A 42 -10.90 -4.09 -6.45
N ARG A 43 -11.90 -3.60 -5.71
CA ARG A 43 -12.26 -2.18 -5.59
C ARG A 43 -11.63 -1.45 -4.41
N ARG A 44 -11.50 -2.09 -3.25
CA ARG A 44 -11.14 -1.40 -2.00
C ARG A 44 -10.41 -2.31 -1.03
N ILE A 45 -9.46 -1.71 -0.31
CA ILE A 45 -8.72 -2.32 0.80
C ILE A 45 -8.76 -1.32 1.96
N LEU A 46 -9.15 -1.78 3.15
CA LEU A 46 -9.05 -1.01 4.39
C LEU A 46 -8.10 -1.73 5.35
N GLN A 47 -7.12 -1.00 5.87
CA GLN A 47 -6.06 -1.55 6.72
C GLN A 47 -5.83 -0.68 7.95
N ARG A 48 -5.56 -1.31 9.09
CA ARG A 48 -4.79 -0.66 10.15
C ARG A 48 -3.35 -0.56 9.68
N TRP A 49 -2.71 0.57 9.95
CA TRP A 49 -1.38 0.87 9.43
C TRP A 49 -0.58 1.67 10.46
N ARG A 50 0.69 1.33 10.61
CA ARG A 50 1.66 2.13 11.35
C ARG A 50 3.07 1.94 10.79
N THR A 51 3.97 2.84 11.19
CA THR A 51 5.41 2.61 11.02
C THR A 51 6.10 2.27 12.35
N SER A 52 7.39 1.96 12.27
CA SER A 52 8.27 1.88 13.45
C SER A 52 8.47 3.20 14.18
N GLU A 53 8.07 4.33 13.60
CA GLU A 53 8.19 5.67 14.22
C GLU A 53 7.02 5.98 15.14
N PHE A 54 5.89 5.29 14.99
CA PHE A 54 4.76 5.44 15.89
C PHE A 54 5.17 5.01 17.30
N GLY A 55 4.92 5.87 18.28
CA GLY A 55 5.09 5.59 19.69
C GLY A 55 4.22 4.42 20.17
N ASN A 56 4.61 3.81 21.28
CA ASN A 56 3.91 2.65 21.84
C ASN A 56 2.48 2.98 22.30
N SER A 57 2.20 4.24 22.64
CA SER A 57 0.88 4.72 23.03
C SER A 57 0.07 5.27 21.87
N GLU A 58 0.65 5.38 20.68
CA GLU A 58 -0.05 5.86 19.50
C GLU A 58 -0.82 4.71 18.85
N GLU A 59 -2.09 4.98 18.58
CA GLU A 59 -2.98 4.05 17.90
C GLU A 59 -2.55 3.86 16.44
N ASP A 60 -2.91 2.70 15.89
CA ASP A 60 -2.68 2.43 14.48
C ASP A 60 -3.62 3.29 13.64
N SER A 61 -3.02 4.00 12.67
CA SER A 61 -3.76 4.80 11.71
C SER A 61 -4.59 3.95 10.75
N LEU A 62 -5.44 4.59 9.98
CA LEU A 62 -6.33 3.94 9.03
C LEU A 62 -5.93 4.26 7.59
N LEU A 63 -5.65 3.21 6.82
CA LEU A 63 -5.28 3.28 5.42
C LEU A 63 -6.39 2.69 4.56
N GLU A 64 -7.05 3.53 3.77
CA GLU A 64 -8.02 3.14 2.76
C GLU A 64 -7.40 3.30 1.37
N ILE A 65 -7.35 2.20 0.60
CA ILE A 65 -6.89 2.19 -0.78
C ILE A 65 -8.07 1.86 -1.68
N LEU A 66 -8.32 2.73 -2.67
CA LEU A 66 -9.40 2.59 -3.63
C LEU A 66 -8.82 2.39 -5.03
N PHE A 67 -9.43 1.47 -5.76
CA PHE A 67 -9.07 1.13 -7.14
C PHE A 67 -10.27 1.39 -8.04
N GLU A 68 -10.08 2.26 -9.02
CA GLU A 68 -11.10 2.62 -9.98
C GLU A 68 -10.55 2.43 -11.39
N VAL A 69 -11.32 1.74 -12.24
CA VAL A 69 -10.96 1.57 -13.64
C VAL A 69 -11.09 2.92 -14.34
N GLU A 70 -10.05 3.31 -15.07
CA GLU A 70 -10.04 4.51 -15.92
C GLU A 70 -9.56 4.16 -17.32
N GLU A 71 -9.81 5.05 -18.28
CA GLU A 71 -9.31 4.88 -19.64
C GLU A 71 -7.76 4.81 -19.63
N GLY A 72 -7.22 3.69 -20.11
CA GLY A 72 -5.78 3.46 -20.15
C GLY A 72 -5.15 2.98 -18.83
N GLY A 73 -5.92 2.69 -17.78
CA GLY A 73 -5.33 2.13 -16.55
C GLY A 73 -6.25 2.02 -15.34
N THR A 74 -5.67 2.17 -14.16
CA THR A 74 -6.38 2.14 -12.88
C THR A 74 -5.96 3.35 -12.06
N ARG A 75 -6.94 4.13 -11.61
CA ARG A 75 -6.72 5.17 -10.61
C ARG A 75 -6.64 4.52 -9.24
N VAL A 76 -5.49 4.68 -8.60
CA VAL A 76 -5.27 4.28 -7.20
C VAL A 76 -5.37 5.53 -6.34
N THR A 77 -6.30 5.53 -5.39
CA THR A 77 -6.44 6.59 -4.39
C THR A 77 -6.03 6.05 -3.03
N ILE A 78 -5.12 6.75 -2.36
CA ILE A 78 -4.77 6.49 -0.96
C ILE A 78 -5.40 7.56 -0.09
N ARG A 79 -6.17 7.13 0.91
CA ARG A 79 -6.70 7.94 1.99
C ARG A 79 -6.09 7.44 3.29
N HIS A 80 -5.32 8.32 3.93
CA HIS A 80 -4.60 8.00 5.15
C HIS A 80 -5.10 8.91 6.26
N SER A 81 -5.78 8.35 7.25
CA SER A 81 -6.46 9.07 8.33
C SER A 81 -6.09 8.47 9.69
N GLU A 82 -6.52 9.11 10.78
CA GLU A 82 -6.14 8.70 12.15
C GLU A 82 -4.61 8.68 12.34
N LEU A 83 -3.91 9.57 11.63
CA LEU A 83 -2.48 9.74 11.75
C LEU A 83 -2.12 10.49 13.04
N PRO A 84 -0.98 10.19 13.67
CA PRO A 84 -0.44 11.01 14.75
C PRO A 84 -0.07 12.41 14.24
N ASP A 85 0.21 13.35 15.15
CA ASP A 85 0.51 14.75 14.83
C ASP A 85 1.66 14.92 13.81
N HIS A 86 2.61 13.98 13.81
CA HIS A 86 3.75 13.96 12.90
C HIS A 86 3.47 13.23 11.57
N GLY A 87 2.30 12.62 11.40
CA GLY A 87 2.00 11.70 10.31
C GLY A 87 1.90 12.32 8.91
N MET A 88 1.81 13.65 8.80
CA MET A 88 1.84 14.33 7.50
C MET A 88 3.13 14.09 6.71
N GLN A 89 4.22 13.69 7.39
CA GLN A 89 5.47 13.32 6.75
C GLN A 89 5.33 12.13 5.78
N TYR A 90 4.36 11.22 6.00
CA TYR A 90 4.15 10.03 5.17
C TYR A 90 3.62 10.34 3.78
N ARG A 91 3.09 11.55 3.54
CA ARG A 91 2.56 11.95 2.24
C ARG A 91 3.60 11.84 1.13
N GLN A 92 4.81 12.33 1.38
CA GLN A 92 5.89 12.25 0.40
C GLN A 92 6.38 10.81 0.25
N GLY A 93 6.42 10.05 1.35
CA GLY A 93 6.68 8.61 1.34
C GLY A 93 5.76 7.85 0.38
N TRP A 94 4.44 8.09 0.39
CA TRP A 94 3.52 7.46 -0.57
C TRP A 94 3.85 7.77 -2.03
N ILE A 95 4.37 8.96 -2.33
CA ILE A 95 4.75 9.33 -3.70
C ILE A 95 6.01 8.57 -4.11
N ASP A 96 7.03 8.60 -3.26
CA ASP A 96 8.37 8.11 -3.63
C ASP A 96 8.47 6.58 -3.53
N ALA A 97 7.86 5.99 -2.50
CA ALA A 97 7.92 4.56 -2.23
C ALA A 97 6.82 3.74 -2.94
N TYR A 98 5.71 4.37 -3.35
CA TYR A 98 4.57 3.64 -3.90
C TYR A 98 4.16 4.15 -5.28
N PHE A 99 3.72 5.39 -5.43
CA PHE A 99 3.17 5.84 -6.72
C PHE A 99 4.21 5.94 -7.84
N THR A 100 5.41 6.42 -7.53
CA THR A 100 6.50 6.49 -8.52
C THR A 100 6.91 5.10 -9.02
N PRO A 101 7.24 4.12 -8.15
CA PRO A 101 7.64 2.80 -8.62
C PRO A 101 6.46 1.99 -9.18
N MET A 102 5.21 2.19 -8.71
CA MET A 102 4.02 1.61 -9.36
C MET A 102 3.91 1.99 -10.83
N LYS A 103 4.07 3.29 -11.14
CA LYS A 103 3.99 3.77 -12.52
C LYS A 103 5.05 3.08 -13.37
N ALA A 104 6.30 3.03 -12.92
CA ALA A 104 7.36 2.33 -13.63
C ALA A 104 7.03 0.85 -13.85
N TYR A 105 6.65 0.14 -12.78
CA TYR A 105 6.37 -1.29 -12.81
C TYR A 105 5.21 -1.67 -13.75
N PHE A 106 4.10 -0.93 -13.68
CA PHE A 106 2.92 -1.24 -14.49
C PHE A 106 3.02 -0.73 -15.93
N LEU A 107 3.81 0.32 -16.20
CA LEU A 107 4.14 0.73 -17.57
C LEU A 107 5.03 -0.32 -18.25
N GLU A 108 6.05 -0.84 -17.57
CA GLU A 108 6.89 -1.91 -18.13
C GLU A 108 6.06 -3.17 -18.44
N LYS A 109 5.13 -3.55 -17.53
CA LYS A 109 4.25 -4.69 -17.76
C LYS A 109 3.24 -4.47 -18.90
N SER A 110 2.77 -3.25 -19.13
CA SER A 110 1.85 -2.97 -20.24
C SER A 110 2.57 -3.03 -21.60
N GLU A 111 3.83 -2.62 -21.67
CA GLU A 111 4.67 -2.69 -22.88
C GLU A 111 5.22 -4.11 -23.13
N GLY A 112 5.55 -4.85 -22.06
CA GLY A 112 6.09 -6.21 -22.12
C GLY A 112 5.04 -7.31 -22.37
N GLY A 113 3.76 -7.05 -22.10
CA GLY A 113 2.65 -7.97 -22.37
C GLY A 113 2.15 -7.99 -23.82
N ALA A 114 2.70 -7.12 -24.69
CA ALA A 114 2.34 -7.02 -26.10
C ALA A 114 3.23 -7.89 -27.03
N ARG A 115 3.88 -8.93 -26.52
CA ARG A 115 4.69 -9.88 -27.31
C ARG A 115 4.23 -11.32 -27.14
#